data_AF-A0A3P1WZU6-F1
#
_entry.id   AF-A0A3P1WZU6-F1
#
_cell.length_a   1.000
_cell.length_b   1.000
_cell.length_c   1.000
_cell.angle_alpha   90.00
_cell.angle_beta   90.00
_cell.angle_gamma   90.00
#
_symmetry.space_group_name_H-M   'P 1'
#
loop_
_entity.id
_entity.type
_entity.pdbx_description
1 polymer ?
#
loop_
_entity_poly.entity_id
_entity_poly.type
_entity_poly.pdbx_seq_one_letter_code
_entity_poly.pdbx_strand_id
1 'polypeptide(L)' 'LGKIVIRLENGVIVRASGIKHKYLDEIWNNQEKYRGRIVEVHCHEKTPDGSLRHPRLKWPKCLRDTEDRIGDKE' A
#
# COMPACT_ATOMS: atom_id res chain seq x y z
N LEU A 1 -9.03 -8.03 -11.03
CA LEU A 1 -8.13 -6.85 -11.12
C LEU A 1 -8.36 -5.97 -9.90
N GLY A 2 -7.34 -5.32 -9.33
CA GLY A 2 -7.48 -4.52 -8.10
C GLY A 2 -6.55 -4.90 -6.94
N LYS A 3 -5.42 -5.56 -7.24
CA LYS A 3 -4.33 -5.77 -6.27
C LYS A 3 -3.22 -4.77 -6.56
N ILE A 4 -2.68 -4.15 -5.51
CA ILE A 4 -1.52 -3.25 -5.60
C ILE A 4 -0.28 -3.99 -5.12
N VAL A 5 0.82 -3.78 -5.84
CA VAL A 5 2.13 -4.29 -5.47
C VAL A 5 2.79 -3.28 -4.54
N ILE A 6 3.23 -3.74 -3.38
CA ILE A 6 3.82 -2.91 -2.34
C ILE A 6 5.15 -3.53 -1.95
N ARG A 7 6.19 -2.70 -1.94
CA ARG A 7 7.49 -3.06 -1.37
C ARG A 7 7.50 -2.65 0.09
N LEU A 8 7.71 -3.60 0.98
CA LEU A 8 7.86 -3.38 2.41
C LEU A 8 9.29 -2.90 2.71
N GLU A 9 9.50 -2.30 3.89
CA GLU A 9 10.82 -1.80 4.33
C GLU A 9 11.88 -2.90 4.42
N ASN A 10 11.46 -4.13 4.72
CA ASN A 10 12.33 -5.32 4.73
C ASN A 10 12.67 -5.84 3.32
N GLY A 11 12.29 -5.13 2.25
CA GLY A 11 12.55 -5.50 0.86
C GLY A 11 11.54 -6.49 0.26
N VAL A 12 10.66 -7.08 1.07
CA VAL A 12 9.67 -8.06 0.61
C VAL A 12 8.58 -7.38 -0.23
N ILE A 13 8.19 -8.02 -1.33
CA ILE A 13 7.14 -7.52 -2.22
C ILE A 13 5.84 -8.28 -1.94
N VAL A 14 4.80 -7.57 -1.56
CA VAL A 14 3.48 -8.14 -1.27
C VAL A 14 2.42 -7.57 -2.21
N ARG A 15 1.38 -8.37 -2.46
CA ARG A 15 0.20 -7.95 -3.22
C ARG A 15 -0.98 -7.76 -2.29
N ALA A 16 -1.38 -6.51 -2.05
CA ALA A 16 -2.49 -6.18 -1.18
C ALA A 16 -3.79 -5.95 -1.97
N SER A 17 -4.92 -6.30 -1.36
CA SER A 17 -6.26 -6.03 -1.89
C SER A 17 -7.02 -5.07 -0.96
N GLY A 18 -8.24 -4.68 -1.31
CA GLY A 18 -9.05 -3.76 -0.46
C GLY A 18 -9.29 -2.38 -1.08
N ILE A 19 -8.98 -2.21 -2.36
CA ILE A 19 -9.42 -1.06 -3.13
C ILE A 19 -10.91 -1.20 -3.43
N LYS A 20 -11.70 -0.18 -3.10
CA LYS A 20 -13.11 -0.12 -3.50
C LYS A 20 -13.21 0.08 -5.00
N HIS A 21 -14.16 -0.60 -5.65
CA HIS A 21 -14.32 -0.59 -7.10
C HIS A 21 -14.32 0.81 -7.72
N LYS A 22 -14.97 1.78 -7.06
CA LYS A 22 -15.03 3.19 -7.49
C LYS A 22 -13.68 3.90 -7.66
N TYR A 23 -12.60 3.38 -7.07
CA TYR A 23 -11.25 3.92 -7.21
C TYR A 23 -10.39 3.15 -8.22
N LEU A 24 -10.87 2.03 -8.76
CA LEU A 24 -10.05 1.20 -9.66
C LEU A 24 -9.72 1.95 -10.95
N ASP A 25 -10.71 2.56 -11.59
CA ASP A 25 -10.50 3.40 -12.77
C ASP A 25 -9.57 4.57 -12.49
N GLU A 26 -9.75 5.25 -11.37
CA GLU A 26 -8.93 6.41 -11.00
C GLU A 26 -7.46 6.02 -10.81
N ILE A 27 -7.19 4.94 -10.07
CA ILE A 27 -5.83 4.41 -9.86
C ILE A 27 -5.24 3.87 -11.16
N TRP A 28 -6.06 3.20 -11.99
CA TRP A 28 -5.61 2.61 -13.24
C TRP A 28 -5.22 3.66 -14.28
N ASN A 29 -5.97 4.75 -14.36
CA ASN A 29 -5.68 5.86 -15.27
C ASN A 29 -4.58 6.80 -14.74
N ASN A 30 -4.29 6.78 -13.43
CA ASN A 30 -3.29 7.66 -12.79
C ASN A 30 -2.14 6.86 -12.13
N GLN A 31 -1.68 5.77 -12.75
CA GLN A 31 -0.67 4.88 -12.16
C GLN A 31 0.61 5.61 -11.72
N GLU A 32 1.08 6.56 -12.53
CA GLU A 32 2.29 7.33 -12.24
C GLU A 32 2.16 8.18 -10.96
N LYS A 33 0.97 8.72 -10.68
CA LYS A 33 0.68 9.50 -9.46
C LYS A 33 0.83 8.67 -8.18
N TYR A 34 0.51 7.38 -8.25
CA TYR A 34 0.49 6.46 -7.10
C TYR A 34 1.75 5.61 -6.98
N ARG A 35 2.54 5.50 -8.05
CA ARG A 35 3.81 4.79 -8.03
C ARG A 35 4.78 5.50 -7.09
N GLY A 36 5.38 4.75 -6.17
CA GLY A 36 6.32 5.28 -5.18
C GLY A 36 5.68 5.97 -3.97
N ARG A 37 4.35 6.03 -3.89
CA ARG A 37 3.66 6.53 -2.70
C ARG A 37 3.75 5.54 -1.54
N ILE A 38 3.83 6.08 -0.32
CA ILE A 38 3.85 5.30 0.91
C ILE A 38 2.41 4.99 1.33
N VAL A 39 2.17 3.72 1.66
CA VAL A 39 0.86 3.24 2.09
C VAL A 39 0.94 2.43 3.38
N GLU A 40 -0.07 2.58 4.22
CA GLU A 40 -0.29 1.72 5.36
C GLU A 40 -1.02 0.43 4.95
N VAL A 41 -0.40 -0.71 5.24
CA VAL A 41 -0.95 -2.03 4.95
C VAL A 41 -1.39 -2.70 6.25
N HIS A 42 -2.67 -3.05 6.33
CA HIS A 42 -3.20 -3.85 7.42
C HIS A 42 -3.00 -5.33 7.07
N CYS A 43 -2.54 -6.13 8.02
CA CYS A 43 -2.34 -7.57 7.83
C CYS A 43 -2.81 -8.33 9.07
N HIS A 44 -3.12 -9.62 8.90
CA HIS A 44 -3.49 -10.47 10.01
C HIS A 44 -2.26 -10.89 10.82
N GLU A 45 -1.16 -11.19 10.13
CA GLU A 45 0.08 -11.66 10.74
C GLU A 45 1.27 -11.32 9.83
N LYS A 46 2.41 -11.00 10.44
CA LYS A 46 3.70 -10.97 9.76
C LYS A 46 4.29 -12.38 9.79
N THR A 47 4.49 -12.95 8.61
CA THR A 47 5.14 -14.25 8.47
C THR A 47 6.62 -14.16 8.87
N PRO A 48 7.26 -15.26 9.30
CA PRO A 48 8.68 -15.27 9.67
C PRO A 48 9.61 -14.89 8.49
N ASP A 49 9.15 -15.08 7.25
CA ASP A 49 9.83 -14.64 6.02
C ASP A 49 9.72 -13.12 5.78
N GLY A 50 8.95 -12.41 6.61
CA GLY A 50 8.74 -10.97 6.48
C GLY A 50 7.62 -10.58 5.51
N SER A 51 6.97 -11.56 4.87
CA SER A 51 5.74 -11.37 4.10
C SER A 51 4.53 -11.09 5.01
N LEU A 52 3.44 -10.54 4.44
CA LEU A 52 2.20 -10.26 5.17
C LEU A 52 1.13 -11.30 4.85
N ARG A 53 0.50 -11.86 5.87
CA ARG A 53 -0.67 -12.73 5.72
C ARG A 53 -1.93 -11.89 5.60
N HIS A 54 -2.67 -12.10 4.51
CA HIS A 54 -3.91 -11.37 4.18
C HIS A 54 -3.73 -9.84 4.17
N PRO A 55 -2.80 -9.29 3.36
CA PRO A 55 -2.58 -7.85 3.29
C PRO A 55 -3.81 -7.14 2.71
N ARG A 56 -4.28 -6.12 3.42
CA ARG A 56 -5.43 -5.30 3.09
C ARG A 56 -5.09 -3.82 3.15
N LEU A 57 -5.48 -3.10 2.12
CA LEU A 57 -5.46 -1.64 2.06
C LEU A 57 -6.82 -1.10 2.44
N LYS A 58 -6.84 -0.02 3.22
CA LYS A 58 -8.04 0.77 3.49
C LYS A 58 -8.04 2.03 2.61
N TRP A 59 -8.24 1.87 1.30
CA TRP A 59 -8.20 3.01 0.36
C TRP A 59 -9.37 3.99 0.57
N PRO A 60 -9.15 5.33 0.49
CA PRO A 60 -7.87 6.03 0.29
C PRO A 60 -7.11 6.31 1.60
N LYS A 61 -7.68 5.99 2.77
CA LYS A 61 -7.09 6.25 4.09
C LYS A 61 -5.71 5.61 4.31
N CYS A 62 -5.36 4.59 3.53
CA CYS A 62 -4.03 3.99 3.58
C CYS A 62 -2.94 4.86 2.97
N LEU A 63 -3.25 5.86 2.15
CA LEU A 63 -2.26 6.79 1.62
C LEU A 63 -1.73 7.64 2.78
N ARG A 64 -0.43 7.53 3.10
CA ARG A 64 0.21 8.33 4.15
C ARG A 64 0.71 9.71 3.67
N ASP A 65 0.47 10.02 2.40
CA ASP A 65 1.03 11.20 1.73
C ASP A 65 0.20 12.49 1.96
N THR A 66 -0.95 12.40 2.65
CA THR A 66 -1.76 13.58 2.99
C THR A 66 -1.24 14.28 4.25
N GLU A 67 -0.07 14.92 4.17
CA GLU A 67 0.41 15.95 5.12
C GLU A 67 1.22 15.56 6.37
N ASP A 68 1.97 14.44 6.41
CA ASP A 68 2.99 14.35 7.47
C ASP A 68 4.18 13.46 7.11
N ARG A 69 5.24 14.10 6.60
CA ARG A 69 6.58 13.53 6.60
C ARG A 69 7.11 13.54 8.04
N ILE A 70 6.57 12.71 8.92
CA ILE A 70 7.28 12.37 10.16
C ILE A 70 8.37 11.38 9.78
N GLY A 71 9.62 11.84 9.75
CA GLY A 71 10.78 10.99 9.65
C GLY A 71 11.67 11.22 8.43
N ASP A 72 11.83 12.48 7.99
CA ASP A 72 13.17 12.87 7.52
C ASP A 72 14.10 12.76 8.73
N LYS A 73 14.99 11.78 8.62
CA LYS A 73 16.07 11.40 9.55
C LYS A 73 16.89 12.63 9.97
N GLU A 74 17.14 12.75 11.27
CA GLU A 74 18.46 13.19 11.78
C GLU A 74 19.10 12.02 12.53
#